data_AF-A0A4Q3YE80-F1
#
_entry.id   AF-A0A4Q3YE80-F1
#
_cell.length_a   1.000
_cell.length_b   1.000
_cell.length_c   1.000
_cell.angle_alpha   90.00
_cell.angle_beta   90.00
_cell.angle_gamma   90.00
#
_symmetry.space_group_name_H-M   'P 1'
#
loop_
_entity.id
_entity.type
_entity.pdbx_description
1 polymer ?
#
loop_
_entity_poly.entity_id
_entity_poly.type
_entity_poly.pdbx_seq_one_letter_code
_entity_poly.pdbx_strand_id
1 'polypeptide(L)'
;TTESQVHRELASGLSCPVGFKNGTDGNVRIALDAVKSAGNPHHFLAVTKSGHSAIATTTGNDDCHIILRGGSKATNYDAASVDAACKEAEKAGQRPIVMIDASHANSSKKPENQPMVLADVANQLAAGDRRIIGVMAESNLVAGRQDFVPGKELVYGQSITDGCIDWDTTVKALEGLAEAVETRRQVTSQLVA
;
A
#
# COMPACT_ATOMS: atom_id res chain seq x y z
N THR A 1 3.29 -8.25 9.10
CA THR A 1 3.49 -9.72 9.04
C THR A 1 3.99 -10.20 7.68
N THR A 2 4.60 -9.34 6.85
CA THR A 2 5.08 -9.69 5.50
C THR A 2 6.07 -10.84 5.45
N GLU A 3 6.93 -10.99 6.47
CA GLU A 3 7.90 -12.10 6.57
C GLU A 3 7.30 -13.40 7.11
N SER A 4 6.04 -13.38 7.58
CA SER A 4 5.40 -14.56 8.15
C SER A 4 4.97 -15.51 7.03
N GLN A 5 5.52 -16.72 7.06
CA GLN A 5 5.17 -17.78 6.12
C GLN A 5 3.67 -18.08 6.12
N VAL A 6 3.03 -18.16 7.29
CA VAL A 6 1.57 -18.38 7.44
C VAL A 6 0.76 -17.31 6.70
N HIS A 7 1.21 -16.06 6.67
CA HIS A 7 0.49 -14.99 5.97
C HIS A 7 0.72 -15.04 4.45
N ARG A 8 1.87 -15.53 4.00
CA ARG A 8 2.15 -15.76 2.56
C ARG A 8 1.32 -16.91 2.01
N GLU A 9 1.21 -17.99 2.78
CA GLU A 9 0.33 -19.13 2.52
C GLU A 9 -1.15 -18.74 2.53
N LEU A 10 -1.57 -17.89 3.47
CA LEU A 10 -2.93 -17.35 3.46
C LEU A 10 -3.19 -16.55 2.18
N ALA A 11 -2.29 -15.65 1.82
CA ALA A 11 -2.43 -14.78 0.66
C ALA A 11 -2.51 -15.54 -0.67
N SER A 12 -1.81 -16.69 -0.80
CA SER A 12 -1.86 -17.53 -2.00
C SER A 12 -3.24 -18.18 -2.24
N GLY A 13 -4.11 -18.19 -1.23
CA GLY A 13 -5.47 -18.74 -1.31
C GLY A 13 -6.59 -17.71 -1.29
N LEU A 14 -6.28 -16.42 -1.16
CA LEU A 14 -7.31 -15.37 -1.12
C LEU A 14 -7.85 -15.08 -2.52
N SER A 15 -9.17 -14.94 -2.62
CA SER A 15 -9.87 -14.62 -3.88
C SER A 15 -9.88 -13.11 -4.20
N CYS A 16 -8.82 -12.39 -3.81
CA CYS A 16 -8.65 -10.97 -4.08
C CYS A 16 -7.17 -10.61 -4.22
N PRO A 17 -6.85 -9.46 -4.84
CA PRO A 17 -5.48 -8.94 -4.87
C PRO A 17 -4.93 -8.67 -3.48
N VAL A 18 -3.63 -8.92 -3.28
CA VAL A 18 -2.97 -8.73 -1.97
C VAL A 18 -1.75 -7.84 -2.10
N GLY A 19 -1.72 -6.77 -1.31
CA GLY A 19 -0.56 -5.88 -1.21
C GLY A 19 0.32 -6.21 -0.01
N PHE A 20 1.62 -6.43 -0.24
CA PHE A 20 2.59 -6.68 0.83
C PHE A 20 3.40 -5.42 1.13
N LYS A 21 3.26 -4.88 2.35
CA LYS A 21 4.06 -3.74 2.82
C LYS A 21 5.53 -4.11 2.98
N ASN A 22 6.45 -3.21 2.58
CA ASN A 22 7.88 -3.35 2.86
C ASN A 22 8.17 -3.45 4.38
N GLY A 23 9.38 -3.96 4.71
CA GLY A 23 9.86 -4.09 6.08
C GLY A 23 9.84 -2.75 6.82
N THR A 24 9.69 -2.76 8.15
CA THR A 24 9.63 -1.51 8.95
C THR A 24 10.95 -0.73 8.93
N ASP A 25 12.03 -1.34 8.49
CA ASP A 25 13.35 -0.74 8.24
C ASP A 25 13.49 -0.13 6.83
N GLY A 26 12.48 -0.29 5.97
CA GLY A 26 12.47 0.14 4.57
C GLY A 26 12.81 -0.97 3.56
N ASN A 27 13.10 -2.19 4.01
CA ASN A 27 13.54 -3.26 3.12
C ASN A 27 12.40 -3.78 2.22
N VAL A 28 12.50 -3.50 0.91
CA VAL A 28 11.54 -3.93 -0.11
C VAL A 28 11.63 -5.41 -0.47
N ARG A 29 12.79 -6.06 -0.25
CA ARG A 29 12.99 -7.47 -0.61
C ARG A 29 12.06 -8.39 0.18
N ILE A 30 11.80 -8.05 1.43
CA ILE A 30 10.83 -8.74 2.29
C ILE A 30 9.45 -8.85 1.62
N ALA A 31 9.00 -7.77 0.99
CA ALA A 31 7.72 -7.73 0.28
C ALA A 31 7.78 -8.47 -1.06
N LEU A 32 8.88 -8.34 -1.80
CA LEU A 32 9.09 -9.09 -3.05
C LEU A 32 9.11 -10.60 -2.80
N ASP A 33 9.77 -11.08 -1.75
CA ASP A 33 9.77 -12.49 -1.36
C ASP A 33 8.37 -12.97 -0.98
N ALA A 34 7.58 -12.11 -0.35
CA ALA A 34 6.19 -12.41 -0.01
C ALA A 34 5.29 -12.50 -1.25
N VAL A 35 5.43 -11.57 -2.21
CA VAL A 35 4.73 -11.60 -3.50
C VAL A 35 5.09 -12.88 -4.26
N LYS A 36 6.39 -13.22 -4.33
CA LYS A 36 6.85 -14.46 -4.97
C LYS A 36 6.25 -15.69 -4.30
N SER A 37 6.29 -15.75 -2.97
CA SER A 37 5.76 -16.88 -2.22
C SER A 37 4.25 -17.03 -2.42
N ALA A 38 3.49 -15.94 -2.33
CA ALA A 38 2.03 -15.95 -2.50
C ALA A 38 1.59 -16.33 -3.93
N GLY A 39 2.41 -16.05 -4.95
CA GLY A 39 2.17 -16.47 -6.32
C GLY A 39 2.31 -17.98 -6.57
N ASN A 40 2.76 -18.77 -5.58
CA ASN A 40 2.92 -20.22 -5.74
C ASN A 40 1.83 -21.01 -4.98
N PRO A 41 1.52 -22.25 -5.41
CA PRO A 41 0.71 -23.18 -4.63
C PRO A 41 1.31 -23.51 -3.26
N HIS A 42 0.45 -23.65 -2.24
CA HIS A 42 0.84 -24.06 -0.89
C HIS A 42 -0.09 -25.14 -0.31
N HIS A 43 0.43 -25.90 0.65
CA HIS A 43 -0.33 -26.80 1.52
C HIS A 43 -0.06 -26.47 2.99
N PHE A 44 -1.10 -26.17 3.77
CA PHE A 44 -0.94 -25.73 5.16
C PHE A 44 -2.16 -26.06 6.02
N LEU A 45 -2.01 -26.01 7.35
CA LEU A 45 -3.11 -26.21 8.29
C LEU A 45 -4.01 -24.98 8.34
N ALA A 46 -5.31 -25.17 8.16
CA ALA A 46 -6.32 -24.12 8.16
C ALA A 46 -7.56 -24.53 8.94
N VAL A 47 -8.45 -23.56 9.15
CA VAL A 47 -9.77 -23.77 9.76
C VAL A 47 -10.83 -23.69 8.65
N THR A 48 -11.70 -24.69 8.56
CA THR A 48 -12.80 -24.72 7.60
C THR A 48 -13.91 -23.75 8.02
N LYS A 49 -14.86 -23.49 7.11
CA LYS A 49 -16.05 -22.68 7.41
C LYS A 49 -16.92 -23.26 8.55
N SER A 50 -16.79 -24.56 8.84
CA SER A 50 -17.49 -25.20 9.96
C SER A 50 -16.69 -25.20 11.27
N GLY A 51 -15.52 -24.54 11.31
CA GLY A 51 -14.69 -24.45 12.51
C GLY A 51 -13.80 -25.68 12.78
N HIS A 52 -13.69 -26.61 11.85
CA HIS A 52 -12.81 -27.78 11.99
C HIS A 52 -11.41 -27.49 11.43
N SER A 53 -10.38 -28.13 11.98
CA SER A 53 -9.06 -28.12 11.37
C SER A 53 -9.05 -28.96 10.08
N ALA A 54 -8.33 -28.48 9.07
CA ALA A 54 -8.14 -29.18 7.80
C ALA A 54 -6.79 -28.80 7.18
N ILE A 55 -6.39 -29.54 6.14
CA ILE A 55 -5.27 -29.15 5.27
C ILE A 55 -5.86 -28.36 4.10
N ALA A 56 -5.47 -27.09 3.98
CA ALA A 56 -5.76 -26.26 2.82
C ALA A 56 -4.76 -26.54 1.72
N THR A 57 -5.22 -26.47 0.47
CA THR A 57 -4.39 -26.44 -0.73
C THR A 57 -4.77 -25.20 -1.52
N THR A 58 -3.79 -24.42 -1.97
CA THR A 58 -4.00 -23.18 -2.72
C THR A 58 -3.33 -23.27 -4.08
N THR A 59 -3.78 -22.47 -5.04
CA THR A 59 -3.26 -22.45 -6.42
C THR A 59 -2.20 -21.38 -6.65
N GLY A 60 -1.95 -20.50 -5.67
CA GLY A 60 -1.19 -19.27 -5.88
C GLY A 60 -2.11 -18.09 -6.20
N ASN A 61 -1.59 -16.88 -5.94
CA ASN A 61 -2.23 -15.60 -6.20
C ASN A 61 -1.30 -14.68 -7.00
N ASP A 62 -1.52 -14.60 -8.31
CA ASP A 62 -0.71 -13.78 -9.22
C ASP A 62 -1.02 -12.28 -9.13
N ASP A 63 -2.08 -11.90 -8.43
CA ASP A 63 -2.51 -10.51 -8.21
C ASP A 63 -1.92 -9.89 -6.94
N CYS A 64 -0.70 -10.29 -6.61
CA CYS A 64 0.08 -9.70 -5.53
C CYS A 64 0.98 -8.56 -6.00
N HIS A 65 1.18 -7.54 -5.16
CA HIS A 65 2.06 -6.40 -5.43
C HIS A 65 2.71 -5.89 -4.13
N ILE A 66 3.76 -5.06 -4.26
CA ILE A 66 4.41 -4.44 -3.10
C ILE A 66 3.77 -3.09 -2.76
N ILE A 67 3.78 -2.75 -1.47
CA ILE A 67 3.36 -1.45 -0.94
C ILE A 67 4.57 -0.76 -0.29
N LEU A 68 4.90 0.43 -0.80
CA LEU A 68 5.91 1.33 -0.25
C LEU A 68 5.29 2.19 0.85
N ARG A 69 5.72 2.01 2.10
CA ARG A 69 5.16 2.66 3.30
C ARG A 69 6.19 3.34 4.20
N GLY A 70 7.34 3.65 3.63
CA GLY A 70 8.54 4.16 4.30
C GLY A 70 9.22 3.11 5.16
N GLY A 71 10.19 3.55 5.95
CA GLY A 71 10.86 2.76 6.97
C GLY A 71 11.36 3.63 8.11
N SER A 72 11.96 3.01 9.12
CA SER A 72 12.52 3.72 10.28
C SER A 72 13.62 4.73 9.94
N LYS A 73 14.23 4.61 8.76
CA LYS A 73 15.35 5.43 8.31
C LYS A 73 14.96 6.56 7.35
N ALA A 74 13.93 6.34 6.53
CA ALA A 74 13.55 7.27 5.47
C ALA A 74 12.14 6.97 4.95
N THR A 75 11.54 7.98 4.34
CA THR A 75 10.39 7.83 3.43
C THR A 75 10.84 7.11 2.16
N ASN A 76 9.89 6.54 1.40
CA ASN A 76 10.20 5.84 0.14
C ASN A 76 9.13 6.02 -0.94
N TYR A 77 8.48 7.18 -0.98
CA TYR A 77 7.46 7.53 -1.98
C TYR A 77 8.02 8.31 -3.18
N ASP A 78 9.20 8.91 -3.04
CA ASP A 78 9.81 9.75 -4.07
C ASP A 78 10.22 8.93 -5.31
N ALA A 79 10.44 9.62 -6.43
CA ALA A 79 10.74 8.97 -7.71
C ALA A 79 12.00 8.07 -7.69
N ALA A 80 13.02 8.42 -6.91
CA ALA A 80 14.23 7.61 -6.80
C ALA A 80 13.96 6.32 -6.01
N SER A 81 13.16 6.41 -4.95
CA SER A 81 12.69 5.25 -4.20
C SER A 81 11.79 4.32 -5.03
N VAL A 82 10.86 4.87 -5.81
CA VAL A 82 10.03 4.11 -6.75
C VAL A 82 10.89 3.39 -7.80
N ASP A 83 11.86 4.09 -8.38
CA ASP A 83 12.78 3.51 -9.35
C ASP A 83 13.63 2.37 -8.77
N ALA A 84 14.18 2.56 -7.57
CA ALA A 84 14.95 1.55 -6.88
C ALA A 84 14.11 0.30 -6.56
N ALA A 85 12.87 0.48 -6.08
CA ALA A 85 11.95 -0.62 -5.79
C ALA A 85 11.58 -1.40 -7.06
N CYS A 86 11.29 -0.69 -8.16
CA CYS A 86 10.95 -1.31 -9.44
C CYS A 86 12.13 -2.10 -10.03
N LYS A 87 13.36 -1.58 -9.94
CA LYS A 87 14.57 -2.32 -10.36
C LYS A 87 14.79 -3.59 -9.54
N GLU A 88 14.53 -3.58 -8.23
CA GLU A 88 14.61 -4.80 -7.43
C GLU A 88 13.50 -5.80 -7.79
N ALA A 89 12.30 -5.33 -8.13
CA ALA A 89 11.22 -6.18 -8.62
C ALA A 89 11.58 -6.88 -9.94
N GLU A 90 12.14 -6.14 -10.91
CA GLU A 90 12.62 -6.69 -12.18
C GLU A 90 13.70 -7.76 -11.97
N LYS A 91 14.69 -7.47 -11.11
CA LYS A 91 15.73 -8.46 -10.74
C LYS A 91 15.15 -9.71 -10.09
N ALA A 92 14.04 -9.59 -9.38
CA ALA A 92 13.31 -10.70 -8.78
C ALA A 92 12.39 -11.44 -9.77
N GLY A 93 12.32 -11.01 -11.04
CA GLY A 93 11.44 -11.57 -12.07
C GLY A 93 9.97 -11.22 -11.89
N GLN A 94 9.67 -10.11 -11.20
CA GLN A 94 8.31 -9.65 -10.90
C GLN A 94 7.95 -8.40 -11.70
N ARG A 95 6.64 -8.11 -11.80
CA ARG A 95 6.14 -6.88 -12.43
C ARG A 95 6.67 -5.66 -11.64
N PRO A 96 7.30 -4.67 -12.29
CA PRO A 96 7.79 -3.44 -11.64
C PRO A 96 6.65 -2.47 -11.37
N ILE A 97 5.76 -2.85 -10.46
CA ILE A 97 4.59 -2.06 -10.07
C ILE A 97 4.54 -1.90 -8.54
N VAL A 98 4.11 -0.73 -8.10
CA VAL A 98 4.08 -0.36 -6.67
C VAL A 98 2.77 0.32 -6.32
N MET A 99 2.29 0.07 -5.11
CA MET A 99 1.33 0.94 -4.42
C MET A 99 2.08 1.77 -3.37
N ILE A 100 1.68 3.02 -3.17
CA ILE A 100 2.33 3.93 -2.20
C ILE A 100 1.37 4.23 -1.05
N ASP A 101 1.78 3.91 0.18
CA ASP A 101 1.10 4.30 1.41
C ASP A 101 1.59 5.69 1.82
N ALA A 102 0.69 6.67 1.79
CA ALA A 102 0.99 8.06 2.12
C ALA A 102 1.10 8.31 3.63
N SER A 103 0.59 7.40 4.46
CA SER A 103 0.62 7.51 5.93
C SER A 103 1.89 6.88 6.51
N HIS A 104 1.83 6.35 7.73
CA HIS A 104 2.89 5.59 8.40
C HIS A 104 4.26 6.31 8.32
N ALA A 105 5.32 5.60 7.94
CA ALA A 105 6.66 6.20 7.90
C ALA A 105 6.83 7.20 6.75
N ASN A 106 6.05 7.09 5.67
CA ASN A 106 6.04 8.09 4.60
C ASN A 106 5.50 9.45 5.05
N SER A 107 4.53 9.46 5.95
CA SER A 107 4.07 10.70 6.61
C SER A 107 4.92 11.13 7.80
N SER A 108 5.99 10.40 8.15
CA SER A 108 6.70 10.53 9.44
C SER A 108 5.76 10.39 10.65
N LYS A 109 4.71 9.56 10.54
CA LYS A 109 3.62 9.39 11.51
C LYS A 109 2.86 10.68 11.84
N LYS A 110 2.79 11.61 10.89
CA LYS A 110 2.09 12.88 11.00
C LYS A 110 1.03 12.96 9.91
N PRO A 111 -0.27 12.80 10.20
CA PRO A 111 -1.31 12.78 9.18
C PRO A 111 -1.30 14.01 8.27
N GLU A 112 -0.95 15.19 8.81
CA GLU A 112 -0.83 16.44 8.08
C GLU A 112 0.22 16.42 6.95
N ASN A 113 1.13 15.44 6.93
CA ASN A 113 2.09 15.24 5.86
C ASN A 113 1.56 14.38 4.70
N GLN A 114 0.47 13.63 4.89
CA GLN A 114 -0.09 12.79 3.81
C GLN A 114 -0.38 13.58 2.52
N PRO A 115 -0.94 14.81 2.55
CA PRO A 115 -1.19 15.58 1.33
C PRO A 115 0.07 15.90 0.53
N MET A 116 1.19 16.15 1.21
CA MET A 116 2.48 16.39 0.56
C MET A 116 2.99 15.11 -0.13
N VAL A 117 2.84 13.95 0.51
CA VAL A 117 3.19 12.66 -0.11
C VAL A 117 2.32 12.41 -1.34
N LEU A 118 1.01 12.62 -1.23
CA LEU A 118 0.08 12.42 -2.34
C LEU A 118 0.33 13.40 -3.50
N ALA A 119 0.71 14.65 -3.20
CA ALA A 119 1.08 15.63 -4.22
C ALA A 119 2.38 15.23 -4.97
N ASP A 120 3.37 14.68 -4.27
CA ASP A 120 4.58 14.16 -4.92
C ASP A 120 4.25 12.97 -5.84
N VAL A 121 3.42 12.04 -5.37
CA VAL A 121 2.93 10.92 -6.19
C VAL A 121 2.14 11.43 -7.40
N ALA A 122 1.27 12.43 -7.21
CA ALA A 122 0.52 13.06 -8.30
C ALA A 122 1.47 13.64 -9.37
N ASN A 123 2.55 14.31 -8.97
CA ASN A 123 3.56 14.82 -9.91
C ASN A 123 4.24 13.69 -10.71
N GLN A 124 4.59 12.58 -10.06
CA GLN A 124 5.17 11.40 -10.73
C GLN A 124 4.18 10.78 -11.74
N LEU A 125 2.91 10.67 -11.37
CA LEU A 125 1.85 10.19 -12.26
C LEU A 125 1.71 11.13 -13.48
N ALA A 126 1.57 12.43 -13.25
CA ALA A 126 1.44 13.44 -14.30
C ALA A 126 2.64 13.45 -15.26
N ALA A 127 3.85 13.19 -14.75
CA ALA A 127 5.06 13.05 -15.54
C ALA A 127 5.12 11.77 -16.40
N GLY A 128 4.13 10.88 -16.29
CA GLY A 128 4.03 9.69 -17.13
C GLY A 128 4.34 8.37 -16.43
N ASP A 129 4.65 8.34 -15.13
CA ASP A 129 5.03 7.08 -14.47
C ASP A 129 3.84 6.12 -14.41
N ARG A 130 4.00 4.95 -15.03
CA ARG A 130 3.00 3.88 -15.12
C ARG A 130 3.20 2.78 -14.08
N ARG A 131 4.31 2.81 -13.34
CA ARG A 131 4.67 1.80 -12.34
C ARG A 131 3.88 1.98 -11.04
N ILE A 132 3.46 3.21 -10.73
CA ILE A 132 2.57 3.50 -9.59
C ILE A 132 1.13 3.14 -9.98
N ILE A 133 0.63 2.04 -9.40
CA ILE A 133 -0.70 1.48 -9.69
C ILE A 133 -1.77 1.91 -8.68
N GLY A 134 -1.38 2.47 -7.54
CA GLY A 134 -2.32 2.92 -6.53
C GLY A 134 -1.67 3.64 -5.36
N VAL A 135 -2.51 4.27 -4.54
CA VAL A 135 -2.13 4.90 -3.29
C VAL A 135 -2.99 4.40 -2.14
N MET A 136 -2.49 4.48 -0.92
CA MET A 136 -3.21 4.25 0.32
C MET A 136 -3.10 5.50 1.19
N ALA A 137 -4.22 5.93 1.78
CA ALA A 137 -4.29 7.10 2.64
C ALA A 137 -5.17 6.80 3.86
N GLU A 138 -4.84 7.40 5.01
CA GLU A 138 -5.62 7.30 6.23
C GLU A 138 -6.43 8.57 6.43
N SER A 139 -7.73 8.46 6.21
CA SER A 139 -8.70 9.55 6.19
C SER A 139 -9.88 9.23 7.10
N ASN A 140 -10.44 10.25 7.74
CA ASN A 140 -11.67 10.17 8.51
C ASN A 140 -12.45 11.49 8.40
N LEU A 141 -13.66 11.54 8.96
CA LEU A 141 -14.48 12.76 8.93
C LEU A 141 -13.78 13.92 9.65
N VAL A 142 -13.11 13.62 10.77
CA VAL A 142 -12.36 14.57 11.59
C VAL A 142 -10.89 14.18 11.61
N ALA A 143 -10.00 15.16 11.41
CA ALA A 143 -8.56 14.97 11.42
C ALA A 143 -8.01 14.51 12.78
N GLY A 144 -6.81 13.94 12.74
CA GLY A 144 -6.06 13.51 13.91
C GLY A 144 -6.57 12.20 14.49
N ARG A 145 -6.30 12.02 15.79
CA ARG A 145 -6.72 10.86 16.59
C ARG A 145 -7.19 11.30 17.97
N GLN A 146 -7.94 10.44 18.64
CA GLN A 146 -8.32 10.55 20.04
C GLN A 146 -7.96 9.28 20.81
N ASP A 147 -7.70 9.41 22.10
CA ASP A 147 -7.49 8.26 22.98
C ASP A 147 -8.84 7.71 23.47
N PHE A 148 -8.96 6.39 23.50
CA PHE A 148 -10.08 5.74 24.18
C PHE A 148 -9.88 5.81 25.70
N VAL A 149 -10.73 6.57 26.37
CA VAL A 149 -10.74 6.69 27.84
C VAL A 149 -12.11 6.23 28.36
N PRO A 150 -12.18 5.18 29.20
CA PRO A 150 -13.45 4.70 29.75
C PRO A 150 -14.28 5.82 30.39
N GLY A 151 -15.56 5.92 30.02
CA GLY A 151 -16.48 6.93 30.53
C GLY A 151 -16.39 8.31 29.87
N LYS A 152 -15.44 8.53 28.95
CA LYS A 152 -15.36 9.75 28.14
C LYS A 152 -16.06 9.54 26.80
N GLU A 153 -16.90 10.50 26.41
CA GLU A 153 -17.53 10.50 25.09
C GLU A 153 -16.49 10.71 23.98
N LEU A 154 -16.59 9.94 22.91
CA LEU A 154 -15.71 10.03 21.75
C LEU A 154 -16.23 11.08 20.77
N VAL A 155 -15.33 11.81 20.13
CA VAL A 155 -15.65 12.66 18.98
C VAL A 155 -16.05 11.75 17.83
N TYR A 156 -17.29 11.93 17.33
CA TYR A 156 -17.76 11.18 16.17
C TYR A 156 -16.88 11.44 14.95
N GLY A 157 -16.48 10.37 14.26
CA GLY A 157 -15.69 10.48 13.03
C GLY A 157 -14.22 10.85 13.23
N GLN A 158 -13.67 10.74 14.45
CA GLN A 158 -12.24 10.89 14.71
C GLN A 158 -11.62 9.54 15.09
N SER A 159 -10.46 9.20 14.49
CA SER A 159 -9.79 7.91 14.68
C SER A 159 -9.37 7.66 16.14
N ILE A 160 -9.45 6.41 16.61
CA ILE A 160 -8.92 5.99 17.92
C ILE A 160 -7.53 5.31 17.82
N THR A 161 -7.04 5.08 16.61
CA THR A 161 -5.76 4.45 16.32
C THR A 161 -4.76 5.49 15.80
N ASP A 162 -4.30 5.35 14.56
CA ASP A 162 -3.42 6.32 13.91
C ASP A 162 -4.21 7.57 13.50
N GLY A 163 -3.51 8.70 13.45
CA GLY A 163 -4.12 9.97 13.05
C GLY A 163 -4.49 9.98 11.57
N CYS A 164 -5.62 10.57 11.22
CA CYS A 164 -6.09 10.69 9.84
C CYS A 164 -6.09 12.14 9.35
N ILE A 165 -6.11 12.34 8.03
CA ILE A 165 -6.54 13.61 7.43
C ILE A 165 -8.07 13.73 7.53
N ASP A 166 -8.59 14.97 7.54
CA ASP A 166 -10.03 15.21 7.51
C ASP A 166 -10.64 15.03 6.12
N TRP A 167 -11.98 15.13 6.07
CA TRP A 167 -12.75 14.97 4.84
C TRP A 167 -12.38 15.99 3.76
N ASP A 168 -12.27 17.28 4.10
CA ASP A 168 -11.98 18.34 3.13
C ASP A 168 -10.58 18.16 2.52
N THR A 169 -9.60 17.76 3.32
CA THR A 169 -8.26 17.42 2.83
C THR A 169 -8.28 16.17 1.95
N THR A 170 -9.14 15.19 2.29
CA THR A 170 -9.31 13.96 1.50
C THR A 170 -9.86 14.25 0.11
N VAL A 171 -10.91 15.07 0.02
CA VAL A 171 -11.52 15.46 -1.26
C VAL A 171 -10.47 16.13 -2.14
N LYS A 172 -9.75 17.14 -1.60
CA LYS A 172 -8.69 17.84 -2.35
C LYS A 172 -7.58 16.90 -2.83
N ALA A 173 -7.17 15.94 -2.00
CA ALA A 173 -6.14 14.97 -2.39
C ALA A 173 -6.62 14.03 -3.50
N LEU A 174 -7.88 13.58 -3.45
CA LEU A 174 -8.48 12.74 -4.49
C LEU A 174 -8.64 13.50 -5.81
N GLU A 175 -9.06 14.77 -5.77
CA GLU A 175 -9.16 15.63 -6.95
C GLU A 175 -7.78 15.82 -7.62
N GLY A 176 -6.74 16.12 -6.84
CA GLY A 176 -5.38 16.27 -7.36
C GLY A 176 -4.82 14.99 -7.98
N LEU A 177 -5.09 13.82 -7.38
CA LEU A 177 -4.73 12.53 -7.96
C LEU A 177 -5.50 12.23 -9.25
N ALA A 178 -6.78 12.60 -9.32
CA ALA A 178 -7.60 12.41 -10.51
C ALA A 178 -7.06 13.24 -11.69
N GLU A 179 -6.75 14.51 -11.46
CA GLU A 179 -6.13 15.41 -12.46
C GLU A 179 -4.78 14.86 -12.94
N ALA A 180 -3.94 14.36 -12.02
CA ALA A 180 -2.66 13.75 -12.38
C ALA A 180 -2.84 12.49 -13.25
N VAL A 181 -3.85 11.67 -12.96
CA VAL A 181 -4.15 10.48 -13.78
C VAL A 181 -4.65 10.88 -15.17
N GLU A 182 -5.47 11.92 -15.30
CA GLU A 182 -5.90 12.45 -16.60
C GLU A 182 -4.71 12.98 -17.41
N THR A 183 -3.84 13.77 -16.77
CA THR A 183 -2.59 14.27 -17.37
C THR A 183 -1.72 13.13 -17.86
N ARG A 184 -1.53 12.08 -17.04
CA ARG A 184 -0.78 10.88 -17.43
C ARG A 184 -1.34 10.22 -18.69
N ARG A 185 -2.66 10.12 -18.81
CA ARG A 185 -3.31 9.52 -20.00
C ARG A 185 -3.02 10.33 -21.26
N GLN A 186 -2.99 11.65 -21.18
CA GLN A 186 -2.68 12.53 -22.31
C GLN A 186 -1.23 12.35 -22.77
N VAL A 187 -0.27 12.41 -21.83
CA VAL A 187 1.17 12.26 -22.11
C VAL A 187 1.47 10.87 -22.71
N THR A 188 0.89 9.81 -22.13
CA THR A 188 1.15 8.45 -22.61
C THR A 188 0.47 8.12 -23.93
N SER A 189 -0.69 8.72 -24.23
CA SER A 189 -1.35 8.54 -25.54
C SER A 189 -0.55 9.20 -26.67
N GLN A 190 0.10 10.34 -26.41
CA GLN A 190 0.97 11.01 -27.39
C GLN A 190 2.26 10.25 -27.68
N LEU A 191 2.74 9.40 -26.76
CA LEU A 191 3.94 8.59 -26.96
C LEU A 191 3.69 7.31 -27.79
N VAL A 192 2.42 6.92 -27.98
CA VAL A 192 2.01 5.72 -28.72
C VAL A 192 1.51 6.07 -30.14
N ALA A 193 1.21 7.34 -30.40
CA ALA A 193 0.82 7.87 -31.71
C ALA A 193 2.05 8.35 -32.50
#